data_AF-A0A2A8VAF6-F1
#
_entry.id   AF-A0A2A8VAF6-F1
#
_cell.length_a   1.000
_cell.length_b   1.000
_cell.length_c   1.000
_cell.angle_alpha   90.00
_cell.angle_beta   90.00
_cell.angle_gamma   90.00
#
_symmetry.space_group_name_H-M   'P 1'
#
loop_
_entity.id
_entity.type
_entity.pdbx_description
1 polymer ?
#
loop_
_entity_poly.entity_id
_entity_poly.type
_entity_poly.pdbx_seq_one_letter_code
_entity_poly.pdbx_strand_id
1 'polypeptide(L)'
;MSDWGVLFLLLIIIMTILALTNFTVVKLSGKNKKKRIWSGFVCVVLTPAVFILTGLSVSPFDPYGFGTGMIMMIYGIFFALNGVGIIVTGLFME
;
A
#
# COMPACT_ATOMS: atom_id res chain seq x y z
N MET A 1 -9.27 -23.05 9.33
CA MET A 1 -9.03 -22.32 8.07
C MET A 1 -7.70 -22.83 7.54
N SER A 2 -7.58 -23.24 6.28
CA SER A 2 -6.27 -23.69 5.78
C SER A 2 -5.32 -22.49 5.69
N ASP A 3 -4.03 -22.69 5.92
CA ASP A 3 -3.01 -21.62 5.90
C ASP A 3 -3.05 -20.82 4.58
N TRP A 4 -3.36 -21.49 3.47
CA TRP A 4 -3.57 -20.90 2.15
C TRP A 4 -4.76 -19.93 2.09
N GLY A 5 -5.84 -20.22 2.82
CA GLY A 5 -7.01 -19.33 2.87
C GLY A 5 -6.71 -18.01 3.58
N VAL A 6 -5.85 -18.03 4.60
CA VAL A 6 -5.43 -16.82 5.34
C VAL A 6 -4.55 -15.93 4.46
N LEU A 7 -3.59 -16.52 3.74
CA LEU A 7 -2.72 -15.80 2.81
C LEU A 7 -3.51 -15.17 1.66
N PHE A 8 -4.48 -15.89 1.11
CA PHE A 8 -5.35 -15.38 0.06
C PHE A 8 -6.21 -14.20 0.54
N LEU A 9 -6.78 -14.29 1.75
CA LEU A 9 -7.52 -13.20 2.37
C LEU A 9 -6.64 -11.95 2.56
N LEU A 10 -5.41 -12.13 3.06
CA LEU A 10 -4.43 -11.06 3.24
C LEU A 10 -4.14 -10.34 1.92
N LEU A 11 -3.90 -11.09 0.84
CA LEU A 11 -3.68 -10.53 -0.49
C LEU A 11 -4.88 -9.72 -0.99
N ILE A 12 -6.12 -10.20 -0.79
CA ILE A 12 -7.33 -9.47 -1.17
C ILE A 12 -7.44 -8.16 -0.41
N ILE A 13 -7.17 -8.16 0.91
CA ILE A 13 -7.22 -6.96 1.74
C ILE A 13 -6.19 -5.94 1.24
N ILE A 14 -4.96 -6.38 1.00
CA ILE A 14 -3.87 -5.55 0.45
C ILE A 14 -4.30 -4.92 -0.87
N MET A 15 -4.77 -5.73 -1.82
CA MET A 15 -5.21 -5.25 -3.14
C MET A 15 -6.39 -4.28 -3.03
N THR A 16 -7.34 -4.53 -2.14
CA THR A 16 -8.47 -3.65 -1.88
C THR A 16 -8.01 -2.28 -1.36
N ILE A 17 -7.10 -2.25 -0.37
CA ILE A 17 -6.58 -0.99 0.18
C ILE A 17 -5.81 -0.19 -0.88
N LEU A 18 -4.97 -0.86 -1.67
CA LEU A 18 -4.22 -0.22 -2.76
C LEU A 18 -5.16 0.36 -3.84
N ALA A 19 -6.22 -0.38 -4.20
CA ALA A 19 -7.24 0.08 -5.13
C ALA A 19 -8.02 1.28 -4.57
N LEU A 20 -8.42 1.24 -3.30
CA LEU A 20 -9.10 2.36 -2.63
C LEU A 20 -8.21 3.60 -2.54
N THR A 21 -6.92 3.42 -2.26
CA THR A 21 -5.94 4.52 -2.25
C THR A 21 -5.86 5.16 -3.63
N ASN A 22 -5.67 4.36 -4.68
CA ASN A 22 -5.65 4.84 -6.06
C ASN A 22 -6.95 5.56 -6.44
N PHE A 23 -8.11 4.97 -6.14
CA PHE A 23 -9.41 5.56 -6.42
C PHE A 23 -9.58 6.92 -5.72
N THR A 24 -9.18 7.00 -4.45
CA THR A 24 -9.24 8.23 -3.66
C THR A 24 -8.34 9.31 -4.27
N VAL A 25 -7.12 8.96 -4.64
CA VAL A 25 -6.17 9.89 -5.26
C VAL A 25 -6.68 10.39 -6.60
N VAL A 26 -7.20 9.51 -7.46
CA VAL A 26 -7.78 9.90 -8.76
C VAL A 26 -8.98 10.81 -8.57
N LYS A 27 -9.88 10.49 -7.61
CA LYS A 27 -11.07 11.29 -7.33
C LYS A 27 -10.73 12.67 -6.76
N LEU A 28 -9.77 12.76 -5.83
CA LEU A 28 -9.36 14.02 -5.21
C LEU A 28 -8.49 14.89 -6.12
N SER A 29 -7.62 14.26 -6.90
CA SER A 29 -6.71 14.96 -7.80
C SER A 29 -7.39 15.43 -9.08
N GLY A 30 -8.40 14.69 -9.56
CA GLY A 30 -9.02 14.93 -10.87
C GLY A 30 -7.98 15.03 -11.98
N LYS A 31 -8.11 16.02 -12.86
CA LYS A 31 -7.14 16.32 -13.94
C LYS A 31 -5.91 17.14 -13.49
N ASN A 32 -5.78 17.44 -12.20
CA ASN A 32 -4.69 18.30 -11.73
C ASN A 32 -3.40 17.49 -11.50
N LYS A 33 -2.48 17.53 -12.48
CA LYS A 33 -1.19 16.83 -12.42
C LYS A 33 -0.40 17.09 -11.13
N LYS A 34 -0.34 18.35 -10.67
CA LYS A 34 0.41 18.71 -9.45
C LYS A 34 -0.15 18.03 -8.21
N LYS A 35 -1.48 17.97 -8.08
CA LYS A 35 -2.14 17.28 -6.96
C LYS A 35 -1.88 15.77 -6.99
N ARG A 36 -1.80 15.17 -8.19
CA ARG A 36 -1.55 13.74 -8.36
C ARG A 36 -0.14 13.37 -7.92
N ILE A 37 0.85 14.14 -8.37
CA ILE A 37 2.26 13.97 -7.99
C ILE A 37 2.42 14.15 -6.47
N TRP A 38 1.82 15.18 -5.88
CA TRP A 38 1.85 15.39 -4.42
C TRP A 38 1.22 14.24 -3.65
N SER A 39 0.09 13.71 -4.13
CA SER A 39 -0.58 12.57 -3.49
C SER A 39 0.31 11.32 -3.52
N GLY A 40 0.96 11.05 -4.67
CA GLY A 40 1.90 9.95 -4.78
C GLY A 40 3.14 10.13 -3.90
N PHE A 41 3.67 11.35 -3.80
CA PHE A 41 4.76 11.67 -2.86
C PHE A 41 4.35 11.41 -1.41
N VAL A 42 3.15 11.84 -1.00
CA VAL A 42 2.62 11.54 0.33
C VAL A 42 2.49 10.05 0.56
N CYS A 43 2.00 9.27 -0.41
CA CYS A 43 1.97 7.80 -0.31
C CYS A 43 3.37 7.21 -0.10
N VAL A 44 4.38 7.64 -0.86
CA VAL A 44 5.76 7.15 -0.68
C VAL A 44 6.29 7.49 0.72
N VAL A 45 6.09 8.72 1.19
CA VAL A 45 6.52 9.17 2.52
C VAL A 45 5.79 8.43 3.65
N LEU A 46 4.54 8.01 3.44
CA LEU A 46 3.79 7.21 4.41
C LEU A 46 4.20 5.74 4.46
N THR A 47 5.02 5.25 3.52
CA THR A 47 5.46 3.84 3.47
C THR A 47 6.05 3.33 4.79
N PRO A 48 6.96 4.04 5.48
CA PRO A 48 7.49 3.57 6.77
C PRO A 48 6.41 3.43 7.84
N ALA A 49 5.42 4.33 7.86
CA ALA A 49 4.30 4.23 8.78
C ALA A 49 3.44 2.98 8.46
N VAL A 50 3.16 2.74 7.18
CA VAL A 50 2.42 1.54 6.72
C VAL A 50 3.18 0.26 7.07
N PHE A 51 4.51 0.25 6.91
CA PHE A 51 5.37 -0.88 7.27
C PHE A 51 5.24 -1.22 8.78
N ILE A 52 5.34 -0.20 9.64
CA ILE A 52 5.23 -0.37 11.10
C ILE A 52 3.81 -0.82 11.49
N LEU A 53 2.77 -0.17 10.95
CA LEU A 53 1.37 -0.52 11.24
C LEU A 53 1.04 -1.96 10.83
N THR A 54 1.61 -2.43 9.72
CA THR A 54 1.47 -3.81 9.26
C THR A 54 2.10 -4.78 10.26
N GLY A 55 3.31 -4.46 10.74
CA GLY A 55 3.97 -5.24 11.77
C GLY A 55 3.14 -5.32 13.05
N LEU A 56 2.61 -4.19 13.53
CA LEU A 56 1.73 -4.16 14.70
C LEU A 56 0.43 -4.96 14.50
N SER A 57 -0.10 -4.99 13.28
CA SER A 57 -1.34 -5.72 12.96
C SER A 57 -1.13 -7.23 12.86
N VAL A 58 0.04 -7.67 12.40
CA VAL A 58 0.35 -9.09 12.16
C VAL A 58 1.08 -9.73 13.34
N SER A 59 1.83 -8.95 14.12
CA SER A 59 2.60 -9.44 15.28
C SER A 59 1.77 -10.21 16.32
N PRO A 60 0.47 -9.97 16.56
CA PRO A 60 -0.32 -10.83 17.46
C PRO A 60 -0.47 -12.27 16.98
N PHE A 61 -0.30 -12.53 15.68
CA PHE A 61 -0.45 -13.84 15.04
C PHE A 61 0.89 -14.55 14.79
N ASP A 62 1.98 -13.78 14.63
CA ASP A 62 3.36 -14.29 14.50
C ASP A 62 4.36 -13.35 15.21
N PRO A 63 4.46 -13.40 16.55
CA PRO A 63 5.21 -12.41 17.33
C PRO A 63 6.69 -12.36 16.96
N TYR A 64 7.13 -11.25 16.35
CA TYR A 64 8.50 -11.04 15.85
C TYR A 64 9.01 -12.16 14.92
N GLY A 65 8.11 -12.95 14.35
CA GLY A 65 8.46 -14.09 13.52
C GLY A 65 8.76 -13.71 12.08
N PHE A 66 9.24 -14.71 11.35
CA PHE A 66 9.62 -14.55 9.95
C PHE A 66 8.43 -14.17 9.05
N GLY A 67 7.23 -14.68 9.36
CA GLY A 67 6.00 -14.37 8.63
C GLY A 67 5.61 -12.90 8.76
N THR A 68 5.67 -12.35 9.96
CA THR A 68 5.48 -10.91 10.21
C THR A 68 6.45 -10.07 9.39
N GLY A 69 7.75 -10.40 9.41
CA GLY A 69 8.77 -9.69 8.63
C GLY A 69 8.51 -9.73 7.12
N MET A 70 8.13 -10.90 6.58
CA MET A 70 7.79 -11.03 5.15
C MET A 70 6.57 -10.20 4.77
N ILE A 71 5.50 -10.23 5.56
CA ILE A 71 4.27 -9.49 5.26
C ILE A 71 4.52 -7.98 5.31
N MET A 72 5.28 -7.50 6.30
CA MET A 72 5.70 -6.11 6.39
C MET A 72 6.47 -5.66 5.15
N MET A 73 7.46 -6.45 4.71
CA MET A 73 8.25 -6.19 3.52
C MET A 73 7.40 -6.15 2.25
N ILE A 74 6.61 -7.19 2.01
CA ILE A 74 5.75 -7.29 0.82
C ILE A 74 4.81 -6.09 0.79
N TYR A 75 4.03 -5.87 1.83
CA TYR A 75 3.04 -4.80 1.80
C TYR A 75 3.68 -3.41 1.73
N GLY A 76 4.78 -3.18 2.43
CA GLY A 76 5.54 -1.93 2.34
C GLY A 76 6.03 -1.65 0.92
N ILE A 77 6.61 -2.64 0.24
CA ILE A 77 7.07 -2.51 -1.15
C ILE A 77 5.89 -2.22 -2.08
N PHE A 78 4.79 -2.98 -1.98
CA PHE A 78 3.61 -2.75 -2.82
C PHE A 78 3.00 -1.36 -2.61
N PHE A 79 2.97 -0.87 -1.37
CA PHE A 79 2.49 0.48 -1.06
C PHE A 79 3.41 1.57 -1.62
N ALA A 80 4.73 1.42 -1.52
CA ALA A 80 5.69 2.33 -2.12
C ALA A 80 5.56 2.35 -3.65
N LEU A 81 5.50 1.18 -4.28
CA LEU A 81 5.32 1.04 -5.74
C LEU A 81 4.00 1.67 -6.19
N ASN A 82 2.94 1.57 -5.40
CA ASN A 82 1.67 2.24 -5.66
C ASN A 82 1.84 3.78 -5.64
N GLY A 83 2.51 4.32 -4.61
CA GLY A 83 2.84 5.75 -4.55
C GLY A 83 3.67 6.23 -5.74
N VAL A 84 4.69 5.46 -6.15
CA VAL A 84 5.48 5.73 -7.36
C VAL A 84 4.60 5.68 -8.61
N GLY A 85 3.75 4.67 -8.75
CA GLY A 85 2.80 4.54 -9.85
C GLY A 85 1.87 5.75 -9.96
N ILE A 86 1.37 6.27 -8.84
CA ILE A 86 0.58 7.50 -8.79
C ILE A 86 1.40 8.69 -9.34
N ILE A 87 2.66 8.85 -8.92
CA ILE A 87 3.53 9.93 -9.42
C ILE A 87 3.70 9.81 -10.94
N VAL A 88 4.03 8.61 -11.43
CA VAL A 88 4.19 8.34 -12.86
C VAL A 88 2.91 8.71 -13.62
N THR A 89 1.74 8.31 -13.13
CA THR A 89 0.49 8.71 -13.78
C THR A 89 0.22 10.22 -13.74
N GLY A 90 0.67 10.93 -12.71
CA GLY A 90 0.59 12.41 -12.67
C GLY A 90 1.55 13.11 -13.63
N LEU A 91 2.67 12.49 -13.97
CA LEU A 91 3.65 13.00 -14.93
C LEU A 91 3.18 12.78 -16.38
N PHE A 92 2.65 11.59 -16.68
CA PHE A 92 2.43 11.14 -18.06
C PHE A 92 0.96 11.11 -18.51
N MET A 93 -0.03 11.07 -17.62
CA MET A 93 -1.44 11.17 -18.02
C MET A 93 -1.95 12.62 -17.92
N GLU A 94 -2.65 13.07 -18.96
CA GLU A 94 -3.30 14.39 -19.05
C GLU A 94 -4.62 14.47 -18.28
#